data_AF-A0A0P4W8J9-F1
#
_entry.id   AF-A0A0P4W8J9-F1
#
_cell.length_a   1.000
_cell.length_b   1.000
_cell.length_c   1.000
_cell.angle_alpha   90.00
_cell.angle_beta   90.00
_cell.angle_gamma   90.00
#
_symmetry.space_group_name_H-M   'P 1'
#
loop_
_entity.id
_entity.type
_entity.pdbx_description
1 polymer ?
#
loop_
_entity_poly.entity_id
_entity_poly.type
_entity_poly.pdbx_seq_one_letter_code
_entity_poly.pdbx_strand_id
1 'polypeptide(L)'
;MEPHENIVPCQCPSDFGEELPREMYLAAKHGQLRKIKQYLGKGHDVNACDEDSCSLLASACIANRLEVVRFLHRIPHLHRNVRDWSGDTPLMHAARMGHKEVVEELLMCPHPCRLNVDIQNSYEDKAESIAIASSNEEIARLIQNTRLPRLQWHPDLCHTLVPAKMPEAEVIFECNICLEEYDTRERRPRVLSCGHSLCTTCISMLVNHGHVVCAVCRGTHNKAVSRATDLPVNYELDKIMQERQHPS
;
A
#
# COMPACT_ATOMS: atom_id res chain seq x y z
N MET A 1 37.32 11.36 8.06
CA MET A 1 36.35 11.58 6.96
C MET A 1 36.06 10.22 6.39
N GLU A 2 35.07 9.55 6.98
CA GLU A 2 34.54 8.28 6.47
C GLU A 2 33.47 8.61 5.42
N PRO A 3 33.38 7.84 4.32
CA PRO A 3 32.62 8.19 3.14
C PRO A 3 31.12 7.98 3.37
N HIS A 4 30.31 8.85 2.77
CA HIS A 4 28.86 8.72 2.70
C HIS A 4 28.47 7.32 2.22
N GLU A 5 27.88 6.52 3.11
CA GLU A 5 27.34 5.21 2.78
C GLU A 5 26.27 5.37 1.70
N ASN A 6 26.53 4.68 0.59
CA ASN A 6 25.75 4.60 -0.62
C ASN A 6 24.24 4.45 -0.35
N ILE A 7 23.51 5.55 -0.50
CA ILE A 7 22.08 5.49 -0.85
C ILE A 7 22.05 5.07 -2.31
N VAL A 8 21.98 3.77 -2.57
CA VAL A 8 21.78 3.26 -3.93
C VAL A 8 20.35 3.65 -4.33
N PRO A 9 20.13 4.55 -5.32
CA PRO A 9 18.81 4.69 -5.93
C PRO A 9 18.43 3.31 -6.47
N CYS A 10 17.15 2.96 -6.48
CA CYS A 10 16.68 1.67 -7.00
C CYS A 10 17.32 1.37 -8.38
N GLN A 11 18.34 0.52 -8.41
CA GLN A 11 18.97 0.05 -9.63
C GLN A 11 18.13 -1.11 -10.17
N CYS A 12 16.98 -0.79 -10.76
CA CYS A 12 16.36 -1.72 -11.71
C CYS A 12 17.04 -1.53 -13.08
N PRO A 13 17.37 -2.62 -13.79
CA PRO A 13 18.12 -2.57 -15.04
C PRO A 13 17.36 -1.76 -16.10
N SER A 14 18.05 -0.77 -16.67
CA SER A 14 17.60 0.12 -17.74
C SER A 14 17.48 -0.57 -19.12
N ASP A 15 17.22 -1.87 -19.17
CA ASP A 15 17.13 -2.65 -20.40
C ASP A 15 15.77 -3.35 -20.51
N PHE A 16 14.72 -2.57 -20.71
CA PHE A 16 13.54 -3.06 -21.40
C PHE A 16 13.19 -2.08 -22.51
N GLY A 17 13.61 -2.42 -23.73
CA GLY A 17 13.09 -1.80 -24.92
C GLY A 17 11.58 -2.02 -24.99
N GLU A 18 10.82 -0.93 -24.85
CA GLU A 18 9.58 -0.60 -25.55
C GLU A 18 9.09 0.75 -24.99
N GLU A 19 8.79 1.72 -25.87
CA GLU A 19 8.51 3.14 -25.56
C GLU A 19 7.19 3.41 -24.78
N LEU A 20 6.68 2.46 -23.99
CA LEU A 20 5.40 2.56 -23.25
C LEU A 20 5.40 3.13 -21.80
N PRO A 21 6.52 3.27 -21.04
CA PRO A 21 6.46 3.75 -19.65
C PRO A 21 5.81 5.13 -19.52
N ARG A 22 6.15 6.06 -20.41
CA ARG A 22 5.74 7.47 -20.36
C ARG A 22 4.23 7.68 -20.38
N GLU A 23 3.49 6.92 -21.19
CA GLU A 23 2.03 7.07 -21.30
C GLU A 23 1.32 6.64 -20.02
N MET A 24 1.83 5.61 -19.34
CA MET A 24 1.27 5.11 -18.10
C MET A 24 1.45 6.13 -16.96
N TYR A 25 2.61 6.80 -16.87
CA TYR A 25 2.80 7.92 -15.94
C TYR A 25 1.96 9.14 -16.29
N LEU A 26 1.81 9.46 -17.58
CA LEU A 26 0.95 10.55 -18.02
C LEU A 26 -0.53 10.27 -17.68
N ALA A 27 -0.97 9.02 -17.84
CA ALA A 27 -2.28 8.56 -17.40
C ALA A 27 -2.45 8.72 -15.87
N ALA A 28 -1.42 8.40 -15.07
CA ALA A 28 -1.42 8.66 -13.63
C ALA A 28 -1.49 10.15 -13.31
N LYS A 29 -0.71 11.01 -13.99
CA LYS A 29 -0.75 12.48 -13.80
C LYS A 29 -2.11 13.08 -14.18
N HIS A 30 -2.80 12.53 -15.17
CA HIS A 30 -4.14 12.97 -15.58
C HIS A 30 -5.29 12.25 -14.85
N GLY A 31 -5.02 11.31 -13.95
CA GLY A 31 -6.06 10.57 -13.23
C GLY A 31 -6.86 9.58 -14.10
N GLN A 32 -6.29 9.15 -15.23
CA GLN A 32 -6.95 8.25 -16.19
C GLN A 32 -6.93 6.79 -15.70
N LEU A 33 -7.65 6.51 -14.61
CA LEU A 33 -7.68 5.21 -13.94
C LEU A 33 -8.00 4.04 -14.90
N ARG A 34 -8.89 4.24 -15.87
CA ARG A 34 -9.21 3.22 -16.88
C ARG A 34 -7.99 2.79 -17.69
N LYS A 35 -7.15 3.74 -18.11
CA LYS A 35 -5.92 3.44 -18.86
C LYS A 35 -4.90 2.74 -17.98
N ILE A 36 -4.73 3.19 -16.75
CA ILE A 36 -3.82 2.53 -15.78
C ILE A 36 -4.20 1.07 -15.60
N LYS A 37 -5.49 0.78 -15.39
CA LYS A 37 -5.99 -0.60 -15.32
C LYS A 37 -5.71 -1.40 -16.60
N GLN A 38 -5.85 -0.77 -17.76
CA GLN A 38 -5.56 -1.42 -19.04
C GLN A 38 -4.05 -1.74 -19.20
N TYR A 39 -3.15 -0.81 -18.84
CA TYR A 39 -1.70 -1.06 -18.89
C TYR A 39 -1.30 -2.18 -17.94
N LEU A 40 -1.77 -2.14 -16.69
CA LEU A 40 -1.51 -3.22 -15.73
C LEU A 40 -2.10 -4.56 -16.16
N GLY A 41 -3.29 -4.56 -16.78
CA GLY A 41 -3.89 -5.76 -17.37
C GLY A 41 -3.12 -6.35 -18.55
N LYS A 42 -2.22 -5.58 -19.18
CA LYS A 42 -1.28 -6.03 -20.21
C LYS A 42 0.05 -6.54 -19.62
N GLY A 43 0.20 -6.60 -18.29
CA GLY A 43 1.41 -7.10 -17.63
C GLY A 43 2.50 -6.05 -17.40
N HIS A 44 2.18 -4.75 -17.48
CA HIS A 44 3.15 -3.70 -17.14
C HIS A 44 3.46 -3.73 -15.64
N ASP A 45 4.73 -3.54 -15.28
CA ASP A 45 5.15 -3.45 -13.89
C ASP A 45 4.62 -2.17 -13.24
N VAL A 46 3.88 -2.32 -12.15
CA VAL A 46 3.35 -1.22 -11.35
C VAL A 46 4.44 -0.43 -10.61
N ASN A 47 5.59 -1.06 -10.37
CA ASN A 47 6.74 -0.49 -9.65
C ASN A 47 7.79 0.10 -10.59
N ALA A 48 7.60 0.00 -11.90
CA ALA A 48 8.46 0.67 -12.87
C ALA A 48 8.52 2.17 -12.57
N CYS A 49 9.67 2.77 -12.83
CA CYS A 49 9.89 4.20 -12.68
C CYS A 49 10.14 4.87 -14.03
N ASP A 50 9.81 6.16 -14.12
CA ASP A 50 10.17 6.97 -15.28
C ASP A 50 11.66 7.36 -15.28
N GLU A 51 12.05 8.19 -16.24
CA GLU A 51 13.43 8.66 -16.40
C GLU A 51 13.96 9.32 -15.12
N ASP A 52 13.13 10.04 -14.35
CA ASP A 52 13.50 10.71 -13.09
C ASP A 52 13.48 9.77 -11.87
N SER A 53 13.38 8.46 -12.11
CA SER A 53 13.10 7.45 -11.08
C SER A 53 11.80 7.70 -10.30
N CYS A 54 10.84 8.43 -10.88
CA CYS A 54 9.53 8.62 -10.27
C CYS A 54 8.65 7.39 -10.51
N SER A 55 8.15 6.81 -9.42
CA SER A 55 7.17 5.73 -9.49
C SER A 55 5.80 6.21 -9.98
N LEU A 56 4.98 5.26 -10.45
CA LEU A 56 3.58 5.52 -10.80
C LEU A 56 2.79 6.12 -9.63
N LEU A 57 3.06 5.64 -8.42
CA LEU A 57 2.45 6.16 -7.19
C LEU A 57 2.88 7.60 -6.94
N ALA A 58 4.18 7.93 -7.07
CA ALA A 58 4.68 9.29 -6.92
C ALA A 58 4.00 10.25 -7.92
N SER A 59 3.88 9.86 -9.19
CA SER A 59 3.18 10.65 -10.22
C SER A 59 1.71 10.93 -9.85
N ALA A 60 0.99 9.93 -9.34
CA ALA A 60 -0.39 10.10 -8.89
C ALA A 60 -0.50 11.00 -7.64
N CYS A 61 0.47 10.89 -6.72
CA CYS A 61 0.56 11.73 -5.53
C CYS A 61 0.84 13.19 -5.88
N ILE A 62 1.85 13.47 -6.72
CA ILE A 62 2.19 14.82 -7.17
C ILE A 62 0.97 15.51 -7.81
N ALA A 63 0.23 14.78 -8.65
CA ALA A 63 -0.89 15.30 -9.42
C ALA A 63 -2.25 15.27 -8.69
N ASN A 64 -2.28 14.96 -7.38
CA ASN A 64 -3.49 14.85 -6.55
C ASN A 64 -4.57 13.91 -7.13
N ARG A 65 -4.18 12.72 -7.60
CA ARG A 65 -5.11 11.76 -8.20
C ARG A 65 -5.55 10.71 -7.21
N LEU A 66 -6.39 11.12 -6.25
CA LEU A 66 -6.86 10.28 -5.15
C LEU A 66 -7.44 8.92 -5.61
N GLU A 67 -8.24 8.89 -6.68
CA GLU A 67 -8.80 7.63 -7.20
C GLU A 67 -7.73 6.65 -7.72
N VAL A 68 -6.68 7.19 -8.35
CA VAL A 68 -5.53 6.40 -8.80
C VAL A 68 -4.74 5.92 -7.59
N VAL A 69 -4.46 6.79 -6.62
CA VAL A 69 -3.77 6.44 -5.37
C VAL A 69 -4.50 5.31 -4.64
N ARG A 70 -5.83 5.41 -4.48
CA ARG A 70 -6.71 4.38 -3.91
C ARG A 70 -6.59 3.04 -4.61
N PHE A 71 -6.64 3.07 -5.94
CA PHE A 71 -6.53 1.86 -6.74
C PHE A 71 -5.15 1.22 -6.57
N LEU A 72 -4.07 2.01 -6.70
CA LEU A 72 -2.70 1.53 -6.51
C LEU A 72 -2.50 1.00 -5.08
N HIS A 73 -3.05 1.67 -4.07
CA HIS A 73 -2.97 1.25 -2.66
C HIS A 73 -3.56 -0.14 -2.38
N ARG A 74 -4.43 -0.65 -3.26
CA ARG A 74 -5.02 -2.00 -3.17
C ARG A 74 -4.18 -3.07 -3.86
N ILE A 75 -3.13 -2.69 -4.60
CA ILE A 75 -2.25 -3.65 -5.28
C ILE A 75 -1.27 -4.23 -4.25
N PRO A 76 -1.25 -5.57 -4.05
CA PRO A 76 -0.45 -6.20 -2.99
C PRO A 76 1.04 -5.91 -3.11
N HIS A 77 1.63 -6.03 -4.30
CA HIS A 77 3.07 -5.90 -4.56
C HIS A 77 3.54 -4.47 -4.86
N LEU A 78 2.74 -3.45 -4.56
CA LEU A 78 3.14 -2.06 -4.77
C LEU A 78 4.23 -1.63 -3.78
N HIS A 79 5.33 -1.09 -4.29
CA HIS A 79 6.38 -0.43 -3.53
C HIS A 79 5.96 1.01 -3.21
N ARG A 80 5.64 1.27 -1.93
CA ARG A 80 5.11 2.58 -1.48
C ARG A 80 6.19 3.59 -1.10
N ASN A 81 7.43 3.11 -0.93
CA ASN A 81 8.58 3.87 -0.45
C ASN A 81 9.61 4.14 -1.56
N VAL A 82 9.24 3.98 -2.83
CA VAL A 82 10.17 4.22 -3.95
C VAL A 82 10.67 5.65 -3.88
N ARG A 83 11.98 5.82 -4.02
CA ARG A 83 12.66 7.12 -3.96
C ARG A 83 13.04 7.56 -5.36
N ASP A 84 12.73 8.80 -5.69
CA ASP A 84 13.23 9.42 -6.92
C ASP A 84 14.71 9.86 -6.79
N TRP A 85 15.25 10.56 -7.78
CA TRP A 85 16.62 11.08 -7.76
C TRP A 85 16.92 12.07 -6.62
N SER A 86 15.91 12.78 -6.13
CA SER A 86 16.06 13.67 -4.96
C SER A 86 15.98 12.88 -3.64
N GLY A 87 15.74 11.57 -3.72
CA GLY A 87 15.50 10.72 -2.58
C GLY A 87 14.07 10.84 -2.04
N ASP A 88 13.18 11.56 -2.71
CA ASP A 88 11.82 11.82 -2.25
C ASP A 88 10.90 10.61 -2.48
N THR A 89 10.05 10.34 -1.49
CA THR A 89 9.01 9.29 -1.57
C THR A 89 7.68 9.85 -2.05
N PRO A 90 6.73 9.01 -2.51
CA PRO A 90 5.38 9.45 -2.85
C PRO A 90 4.68 10.25 -1.73
N LEU A 91 4.93 9.88 -0.46
CA LEU A 91 4.39 10.60 0.70
C LEU A 91 4.99 12.01 0.83
N MET A 92 6.29 12.16 0.61
CA MET A 92 6.97 13.47 0.62
C MET A 92 6.41 14.40 -0.45
N HIS A 93 6.18 13.87 -1.66
CA HIS A 93 5.54 14.63 -2.73
C HIS A 93 4.12 15.08 -2.39
N ALA A 94 3.29 14.19 -1.85
CA ALA A 94 1.94 14.54 -1.41
C ALA A 94 1.96 15.60 -0.29
N ALA A 95 2.90 15.49 0.66
CA ALA A 95 3.07 16.43 1.76
C ALA A 95 3.55 17.81 1.30
N ARG A 96 4.50 17.86 0.35
CA ARG A 96 5.01 19.10 -0.25
C ARG A 96 3.91 19.86 -0.98
N MET A 97 3.11 19.14 -1.75
CA MET A 97 2.06 19.74 -2.58
C MET A 97 0.77 20.08 -1.80
N GLY A 98 0.68 19.70 -0.52
CA GLY A 98 -0.48 20.01 0.31
C GLY A 98 -1.70 19.12 0.07
N HIS A 99 -1.52 17.95 -0.54
CA HIS A 99 -2.63 17.06 -0.92
C HIS A 99 -3.07 16.20 0.27
N LYS A 100 -3.82 16.81 1.19
CA LYS A 100 -4.25 16.21 2.46
C LYS A 100 -4.96 14.86 2.28
N GLU A 101 -5.96 14.78 1.40
CA GLU A 101 -6.74 13.56 1.19
C GLU A 101 -5.88 12.41 0.63
N VAL A 102 -4.88 12.75 -0.19
CA VAL A 102 -3.90 11.77 -0.67
C VAL A 102 -3.02 11.30 0.49
N VAL A 103 -2.55 12.20 1.34
CA VAL A 103 -1.77 11.83 2.53
C VAL A 103 -2.57 10.92 3.45
N GLU A 104 -3.83 11.25 3.74
CA GLU A 104 -4.72 10.40 4.54
C GLU A 104 -4.85 9.00 3.94
N GLU A 105 -5.07 8.90 2.63
CA GLU A 105 -5.16 7.62 1.94
C GLU A 105 -3.84 6.82 2.00
N LEU A 106 -2.69 7.48 1.83
CA LEU A 106 -1.37 6.84 1.99
C LEU A 106 -1.20 6.30 3.42
N LEU A 107 -1.57 7.09 4.43
CA LEU A 107 -1.46 6.71 5.85
C LEU A 107 -2.46 5.61 6.25
N MET A 108 -3.58 5.48 5.55
CA MET A 108 -4.58 4.41 5.72
C MET A 108 -4.18 3.08 5.07
N CYS A 109 -2.91 2.92 4.67
CA CYS A 109 -2.36 1.70 4.08
C CYS A 109 -2.92 0.42 4.75
N PRO A 110 -3.64 -0.45 4.02
CA PRO A 110 -4.20 -1.69 4.57
C PRO A 110 -3.15 -2.63 5.16
N HIS A 111 -1.89 -2.48 4.73
CA HIS A 111 -0.72 -3.19 5.24
C HIS A 111 0.21 -2.19 5.95
N PRO A 112 0.00 -1.92 7.25
CA PRO A 112 0.75 -0.90 7.99
C PRO A 112 2.28 -1.10 8.00
N CYS A 113 2.76 -2.28 7.63
CA CYS A 113 4.19 -2.62 7.55
C CYS A 113 4.90 -2.20 6.24
N ARG A 114 4.21 -1.58 5.26
CA ARG A 114 4.83 -1.28 3.94
C ARG A 114 5.11 0.20 3.65
N LEU A 115 4.48 1.15 4.35
CA LEU A 115 4.77 2.58 4.20
C LEU A 115 5.66 3.06 5.34
N ASN A 116 6.79 3.69 5.02
CA ASN A 116 7.72 4.26 6.01
C ASN A 116 7.69 5.79 5.91
N VAL A 117 7.24 6.44 6.99
CA VAL A 117 7.12 7.91 7.09
C VAL A 117 8.41 8.60 7.53
N ASP A 118 9.38 7.83 8.03
CA ASP A 118 10.65 8.32 8.58
C ASP A 118 11.79 8.32 7.56
N ILE A 119 11.52 7.90 6.31
CA ILE A 119 12.51 8.00 5.23
C ILE A 119 12.96 9.45 5.11
N GLN A 120 14.25 9.64 4.88
CA GLN A 120 14.86 10.93 4.60
C GLN A 120 15.25 10.99 3.12
N ASN A 121 15.02 12.13 2.49
CA ASN A 121 15.49 12.40 1.15
C ASN A 121 16.99 12.78 1.17
N SER A 122 17.55 13.19 0.02
CA SER A 122 18.96 13.58 -0.08
C SER A 122 19.32 14.86 0.69
N TYR A 123 18.33 15.60 1.17
CA TYR A 123 18.46 16.79 2.02
C TYR A 123 18.21 16.50 3.50
N GLU A 124 18.14 15.21 3.89
CA GLU A 124 17.82 14.75 5.25
C GLU A 124 16.39 15.08 5.72
N ASP A 125 15.55 15.56 4.80
CA ASP A 125 14.17 15.93 5.08
C ASP A 125 13.25 14.72 5.11
N LYS A 126 12.33 14.71 6.09
CA LYS A 126 11.24 13.73 6.22
C LYS A 126 9.95 14.29 5.64
N ALA A 127 8.96 13.44 5.41
CA ALA A 127 7.64 13.89 4.98
C ALA A 127 7.01 14.91 5.96
N GLU A 128 7.26 14.77 7.27
CA GLU A 128 6.82 15.74 8.29
C GLU A 128 7.54 17.10 8.13
N SER A 129 8.88 17.13 7.98
CA SER A 129 9.62 18.39 7.84
C SER A 129 9.25 19.12 6.55
N ILE A 130 9.04 18.38 5.46
CA ILE A 130 8.57 18.92 4.17
C ILE A 130 7.17 19.54 4.30
N ALA A 131 6.25 18.87 5.02
CA ALA A 131 4.93 19.43 5.26
C ALA A 131 5.00 20.76 6.04
N ILE A 132 5.86 20.84 7.06
CA ILE A 132 6.08 22.06 7.84
C ILE A 132 6.69 23.16 6.96
N ALA A 133 7.75 22.86 6.21
CA ALA A 133 8.42 23.81 5.32
C ALA A 133 7.47 24.35 4.22
N SER A 134 6.51 23.54 3.79
CA SER A 134 5.50 23.91 2.79
C SER A 134 4.25 24.59 3.39
N SER A 135 4.28 24.97 4.68
CA SER A 135 3.15 25.56 5.42
C SER A 135 1.89 24.66 5.53
N ASN A 136 2.07 23.34 5.39
CA ASN A 136 1.01 22.34 5.49
C ASN A 136 0.97 21.71 6.90
N GLU A 137 0.76 22.52 7.93
CA GLU A 137 0.81 22.07 9.32
C GLU A 137 -0.18 20.94 9.66
N GLU A 138 -1.36 20.94 9.02
CA GLU A 138 -2.35 19.90 9.25
C GLU A 138 -1.85 18.53 8.75
N ILE A 139 -1.14 18.51 7.61
CA ILE A 139 -0.49 17.31 7.09
C ILE A 139 0.64 16.86 8.00
N ALA A 140 1.45 17.80 8.50
CA ALA A 140 2.49 17.49 9.47
C ALA A 140 1.89 16.80 10.72
N ARG A 141 0.78 17.34 11.26
CA ARG A 141 0.04 16.73 12.37
C ARG A 141 -0.51 15.34 12.03
N LEU A 142 -1.01 15.11 10.81
CA LEU A 142 -1.48 13.79 10.38
C LEU A 142 -0.34 12.76 10.36
N ILE A 143 0.81 13.14 9.79
CA ILE A 143 1.99 12.28 9.71
C ILE A 143 2.54 12.01 11.12
N GLN A 144 2.66 13.03 11.96
CA GLN A 144 3.19 12.91 13.31
C GLN A 144 2.34 11.97 14.20
N ASN A 145 1.02 12.07 14.08
CA ASN A 145 0.06 11.27 14.87
C ASN A 145 -0.23 9.90 14.26
N THR A 146 0.45 9.50 13.19
CA THR A 146 0.27 8.19 12.60
C THR A 146 0.75 7.09 13.55
N ARG A 147 0.05 5.94 13.54
CA ARG A 147 0.42 4.75 14.32
C ARG A 147 1.21 3.72 13.50
N LEU A 148 1.72 4.12 12.34
CA LEU A 148 2.56 3.24 11.52
C LEU A 148 3.83 2.87 12.31
N PRO A 149 4.26 1.60 12.28
CA PRO A 149 5.47 1.18 12.94
C PRO A 149 6.66 1.92 12.31
N ARG A 150 7.40 2.68 13.13
CA ARG A 150 8.61 3.42 12.75
C ARG A 150 9.82 2.49 12.62
N LEU A 151 9.63 1.40 11.88
CA LEU A 151 10.69 0.42 11.65
C LEU A 151 11.63 0.99 10.59
N GLN A 152 12.94 0.94 10.88
CA GLN A 152 13.96 1.19 9.88
C GLN A 152 13.85 0.12 8.80
N TRP A 153 13.52 0.53 7.57
CA TRP A 153 13.39 -0.40 6.45
C TRP A 153 14.78 -0.98 6.14
N HIS A 154 14.90 -2.31 6.19
CA HIS A 154 16.11 -3.02 5.79
C HIS A 154 15.82 -3.80 4.49
N PRO A 155 16.69 -3.73 3.46
CA PRO A 155 16.53 -4.48 2.20
C PRO A 155 16.27 -5.98 2.42
N ASP A 156 16.88 -6.57 3.44
CA ASP A 156 16.76 -8.00 3.74
C ASP A 156 15.38 -8.43 4.28
N LEU A 157 14.55 -7.50 4.80
CA LEU A 157 13.16 -7.80 5.14
C LEU A 157 12.30 -8.03 3.87
N CYS A 158 12.70 -7.48 2.72
CA CYS A 158 12.02 -7.69 1.45
C CYS A 158 12.27 -9.10 0.90
N HIS A 159 13.51 -9.60 0.98
CA HIS A 159 13.89 -10.91 0.45
C HIS A 159 13.41 -12.11 1.27
N THR A 160 13.13 -11.92 2.57
CA THR A 160 12.54 -12.98 3.43
C THR A 160 11.02 -13.05 3.35
N LEU A 161 10.35 -11.98 2.90
CA LEU A 161 8.88 -11.90 2.77
C LEU A 161 8.37 -11.96 1.33
N VAL A 162 9.26 -11.90 0.33
CA VAL A 162 8.92 -12.06 -1.08
C VAL A 162 9.92 -13.01 -1.73
N PRO A 163 9.52 -14.26 -2.06
CA PRO A 163 10.43 -15.21 -2.70
C PRO A 163 10.88 -14.70 -4.08
N ALA A 164 12.18 -14.87 -4.36
CA ALA A 164 12.93 -14.31 -5.48
C ALA A 164 12.50 -14.78 -6.90
N LYS A 165 11.42 -15.55 -7.01
CA LYS A 165 10.77 -15.95 -8.26
C LYS A 165 9.33 -16.29 -7.92
N MET A 166 8.41 -15.34 -8.10
CA MET A 166 7.00 -15.69 -8.11
C MET A 166 6.62 -16.22 -9.49
N PRO A 167 6.03 -17.43 -9.58
CA PRO A 167 5.39 -17.86 -10.81
C PRO A 167 4.20 -16.93 -11.08
N GLU A 168 3.83 -16.84 -12.35
CA GLU A 168 2.79 -15.97 -12.90
C GLU A 168 1.55 -15.84 -11.98
N ALA A 169 1.30 -14.61 -11.51
CA ALA A 169 0.00 -14.14 -11.02
C ALA A 169 -0.73 -15.01 -9.96
N GLU A 170 -0.06 -15.44 -8.89
CA GLU A 170 -0.79 -15.86 -7.68
C GLU A 170 -1.18 -14.65 -6.84
N VAL A 171 -2.44 -14.20 -6.96
CA VAL A 171 -3.04 -13.25 -6.03
C VAL A 171 -3.09 -13.92 -4.65
N ILE A 172 -2.23 -13.50 -3.73
CA ILE A 172 -2.23 -14.01 -2.35
C ILE A 172 -3.30 -13.26 -1.56
N PHE A 173 -4.21 -14.00 -0.92
CA PHE A 173 -5.30 -13.44 -0.12
C PHE A 173 -4.98 -13.63 1.37
N GLU A 174 -4.47 -12.57 2.00
CA GLU A 174 -4.03 -12.58 3.40
C GLU A 174 -4.91 -11.70 4.28
N CYS A 175 -4.93 -12.00 5.58
CA CYS A 175 -5.59 -11.15 6.56
C CYS A 175 -4.77 -9.90 6.87
N ASN A 176 -5.39 -8.72 6.79
CA ASN A 176 -4.78 -7.41 7.12
C ASN A 176 -4.37 -7.20 8.59
N ILE A 177 -4.37 -8.25 9.42
CA ILE A 177 -3.97 -8.18 10.84
C ILE A 177 -2.85 -9.18 11.11
N CYS A 178 -3.10 -10.47 10.89
CA CYS A 178 -2.08 -11.50 11.13
C CYS A 178 -1.15 -11.73 9.93
N LEU A 179 -1.46 -11.20 8.75
CA LEU A 179 -0.68 -11.36 7.51
C LEU A 179 -0.50 -12.83 7.09
N GLU A 180 -1.45 -13.66 7.49
CA GLU A 180 -1.50 -15.06 7.12
C GLU A 180 -2.53 -15.25 6.01
N GLU A 181 -2.28 -16.20 5.11
CA GLU A 181 -3.24 -16.60 4.09
C GLU A 181 -4.58 -17.01 4.70
N TYR A 182 -5.66 -16.62 4.03
CA TYR A 182 -6.97 -17.09 4.39
C TYR A 182 -7.10 -18.59 4.13
N ASP A 183 -7.75 -19.28 5.06
CA ASP A 183 -8.08 -20.70 4.93
C ASP A 183 -9.57 -20.93 5.19
N THR A 184 -10.07 -22.11 4.81
CA THR A 184 -11.49 -22.46 4.96
C THR A 184 -11.88 -22.80 6.41
N ARG A 185 -10.95 -22.67 7.36
CA ARG A 185 -11.08 -23.10 8.77
C ARG A 185 -10.98 -21.90 9.71
N GLU A 186 -9.82 -21.71 10.34
CA GLU A 186 -9.58 -20.75 11.41
C GLU A 186 -9.42 -19.34 10.87
N ARG A 187 -8.82 -19.20 9.69
CA ARG A 187 -8.59 -17.91 9.03
C ARG A 187 -9.63 -17.64 7.96
N ARG A 188 -10.85 -18.16 8.11
CA ARG A 188 -11.93 -17.90 7.15
C ARG A 188 -12.24 -16.41 7.05
N PRO A 189 -12.25 -15.79 5.86
CA PRO A 189 -12.39 -14.35 5.70
C PRO A 189 -13.83 -13.92 5.98
N ARG A 190 -14.01 -12.94 6.87
CA ARG A 190 -15.30 -12.34 7.22
C ARG A 190 -15.34 -10.88 6.79
N VAL A 191 -16.48 -10.43 6.30
CA VAL A 191 -16.68 -9.08 5.77
C VAL A 191 -17.35 -8.21 6.82
N LEU A 192 -16.77 -7.04 7.09
CA LEU A 192 -17.39 -5.99 7.90
C LEU A 192 -18.31 -5.13 7.05
N SER A 193 -19.21 -4.33 7.65
CA SER A 193 -20.14 -3.49 6.88
C SER A 193 -19.46 -2.37 6.06
N CYS A 194 -18.18 -2.09 6.28
CA CYS A 194 -17.35 -1.26 5.41
C CYS A 194 -16.81 -1.97 4.15
N GLY A 195 -17.05 -3.27 4.00
CA GLY A 195 -16.54 -4.09 2.89
C GLY A 195 -15.13 -4.67 3.11
N HIS A 196 -14.45 -4.32 4.19
CA HIS A 196 -13.14 -4.92 4.50
C HIS A 196 -13.27 -6.34 5.03
N SER A 197 -12.35 -7.20 4.60
CA SER A 197 -12.26 -8.59 5.05
C SER A 197 -11.15 -8.77 6.09
N LEU A 198 -11.45 -9.49 7.15
CA LEU A 198 -10.51 -9.90 8.21
C LEU A 198 -10.77 -11.38 8.54
N CYS A 199 -9.74 -12.10 9.00
CA CYS A 199 -9.91 -13.52 9.30
C CYS A 199 -10.70 -13.73 10.60
N THR A 200 -11.35 -14.89 10.71
CA THR A 200 -12.22 -15.22 11.85
C THR A 200 -11.46 -15.17 13.19
N THR A 201 -10.20 -15.62 13.23
CA THR A 201 -9.32 -15.51 14.41
C THR A 201 -9.02 -14.07 14.81
N CYS A 202 -8.58 -13.22 13.88
CA CYS A 202 -8.28 -11.82 14.20
C CYS A 202 -9.53 -11.02 14.61
N ILE A 203 -10.69 -11.28 13.99
CA ILE A 203 -11.93 -10.63 14.44
C ILE A 203 -12.30 -11.07 15.85
N SER A 204 -12.07 -12.33 16.21
CA SER A 204 -12.35 -12.79 17.57
C SER A 204 -11.55 -12.02 18.62
N MET A 205 -10.38 -11.46 18.26
CA MET A 205 -9.59 -10.57 19.12
C MET A 205 -10.09 -9.11 19.12
N LEU A 206 -10.85 -8.71 18.09
CA LEU A 206 -11.35 -7.35 17.91
C LEU A 206 -12.82 -7.16 18.34
N VAL A 207 -13.56 -8.25 18.57
CA VAL A 207 -14.90 -8.18 19.16
C VAL A 207 -14.77 -7.64 20.57
N ASN A 208 -15.34 -6.46 20.81
CA ASN A 208 -15.36 -5.85 22.13
C ASN A 208 -16.76 -5.29 22.40
N HIS A 209 -17.35 -5.61 23.56
CA HIS A 209 -18.66 -5.10 23.99
C HIS A 209 -19.73 -5.09 22.88
N GLY A 210 -19.87 -6.19 22.13
CA GLY A 210 -20.93 -6.33 21.12
C GLY A 210 -20.69 -5.59 19.81
N HIS A 211 -19.48 -5.10 19.52
CA HIS A 211 -19.15 -4.47 18.24
C HIS A 211 -17.73 -4.82 17.80
N VAL A 212 -17.42 -4.59 16.53
CA VAL A 212 -16.09 -4.79 15.97
C VAL A 212 -15.58 -3.47 15.37
N VAL A 213 -14.38 -3.07 15.76
CA VAL A 213 -13.69 -1.94 15.12
C VAL A 213 -12.86 -2.49 13.97
N CYS A 214 -13.08 -1.97 12.76
CA CYS A 214 -12.32 -2.38 11.59
C CYS A 214 -10.85 -1.95 11.74
N ALA A 215 -9.91 -2.89 11.68
CA ALA A 215 -8.48 -2.57 11.72
C ALA A 215 -8.01 -1.75 10.51
N VAL A 216 -8.73 -1.82 9.38
CA VAL A 216 -8.37 -1.14 8.13
C VAL A 216 -8.87 0.31 8.14
N CYS A 217 -10.17 0.54 8.30
CA CYS A 217 -10.75 1.89 8.21
C CYS A 217 -11.14 2.52 9.56
N ARG A 218 -10.95 1.80 10.68
CA ARG A 218 -11.32 2.24 12.05
C ARG A 218 -12.81 2.52 12.27
N GLY A 219 -13.66 2.18 11.31
CA GLY A 219 -15.10 2.23 11.50
C GLY A 219 -15.56 1.23 12.57
N THR A 220 -16.58 1.61 13.34
CA THR A 220 -17.26 0.71 14.28
C THR A 220 -18.41 0.02 13.57
N HIS A 221 -18.39 -1.31 13.53
CA HIS A 221 -19.31 -2.12 12.75
C HIS A 221 -20.11 -3.07 13.64
N ASN A 222 -21.34 -3.34 13.18
CA ASN A 222 -22.21 -4.42 13.65
C ASN A 222 -22.43 -4.45 15.16
N LYS A 223 -23.27 -3.51 15.63
CA LYS A 223 -23.77 -3.49 17.01
C LYS A 223 -24.59 -4.76 17.26
N ALA A 224 -24.23 -5.51 18.30
CA ALA A 224 -24.68 -6.86 18.67
C ALA A 224 -23.90 -8.06 18.08
N VAL A 225 -22.67 -7.87 17.57
CA VAL A 225 -21.80 -9.02 17.23
C VAL A 225 -21.12 -9.56 18.48
N SER A 226 -21.34 -10.85 18.76
CA SER A 226 -20.79 -11.54 19.93
C SER A 226 -19.61 -12.45 19.59
N ARG A 227 -19.61 -13.00 18.36
CA ARG A 227 -18.58 -13.91 17.85
C ARG A 227 -18.21 -13.51 16.43
N ALA A 228 -16.96 -13.74 16.04
CA ALA A 228 -16.51 -13.51 14.66
C ALA A 228 -17.34 -14.29 13.61
N THR A 229 -17.92 -15.42 14.01
CA THR A 229 -18.78 -16.25 13.16
C THR A 229 -20.13 -15.61 12.82
N ASP A 230 -20.56 -14.60 13.59
CA ASP A 230 -21.81 -13.87 13.36
C ASP A 230 -21.72 -12.95 12.14
N LEU A 231 -20.50 -12.66 11.67
CA LEU A 231 -20.24 -11.85 10.49
C LEU A 231 -20.33 -12.67 9.21
N PRO A 232 -20.79 -12.07 8.10
CA PRO A 232 -20.85 -12.76 6.82
C PRO A 232 -19.45 -13.16 6.34
N VAL A 233 -19.36 -14.32 5.69
CA VAL A 233 -18.14 -14.77 5.01
C VAL A 233 -17.95 -13.97 3.73
N ASN A 234 -16.70 -13.69 3.35
CA ASN A 234 -16.40 -13.20 2.02
C ASN A 234 -16.50 -14.37 1.03
N TYR A 235 -17.67 -14.58 0.43
CA TYR A 235 -17.91 -15.70 -0.47
C TYR A 235 -17.06 -15.68 -1.74
N GLU A 236 -16.64 -14.50 -2.21
CA GLU A 236 -15.74 -14.41 -3.37
C GLU A 236 -14.37 -15.02 -3.03
N LEU A 237 -13.81 -14.62 -1.89
CA LEU A 237 -12.53 -15.16 -1.40
C LEU A 237 -12.67 -16.65 -1.04
N ASP A 238 -13.74 -17.04 -0.35
CA ASP A 238 -14.00 -18.42 0.06
C ASP A 238 -14.11 -19.36 -1.16
N LYS A 239 -14.72 -18.90 -2.26
CA LYS A 239 -14.80 -19.65 -3.52
C LYS A 239 -13.43 -19.82 -4.17
N ILE A 240 -12.64 -18.75 -4.27
CA ILE A 240 -11.29 -18.82 -4.84
C ILE A 240 -10.40 -19.76 -4.02
N MET A 241 -10.51 -19.73 -2.70
CA MET A 241 -9.78 -20.63 -1.80
C MET A 241 -10.20 -22.10 -1.98
N GLN A 242 -11.49 -22.38 -2.16
CA GLN A 242 -11.99 -23.74 -2.42
C GLN A 242 -11.52 -24.27 -3.78
N GLU A 243 -11.52 -23.43 -4.82
CA GLU A 243 -11.05 -23.77 -6.16
C GLU A 243 -9.54 -24.12 -6.16
N ARG A 244 -8.73 -23.43 -5.35
CA ARG A 244 -7.30 -23.76 -5.18
C ARG A 244 -7.04 -25.08 -4.47
N GLN A 245 -7.93 -25.50 -3.55
CA GLN A 245 -7.78 -26.76 -2.81
C GLN A 245 -8.20 -27.99 -3.62
N HIS A 246 -8.95 -27.79 -4.72
CA HIS A 246 -9.41 -28.85 -5.63
C HIS A 246 -9.20 -28.45 -7.10
N PRO A 247 -7.95 -28.37 -7.58
CA PRO A 247 -7.69 -28.14 -9.00
C PRO A 247 -8.26 -29.32 -9.82
N SER A 248 -9.13 -29.01 -10.78
CA SER A 248 -9.73 -29.96 -11.73
C SER A 248 -8.71 -30.59 -12.67
#